data_AF-A0A832GWR7-F1
#
_entry.id   AF-A0A832GWR7-F1
#
_cell.length_a   1.000
_cell.length_b   1.000
_cell.length_c   1.000
_cell.angle_alpha   90.00
_cell.angle_beta   90.00
_cell.angle_gamma   90.00
#
_symmetry.space_group_name_H-M   'P 1'
#
loop_
_entity.id
_entity.type
_entity.pdbx_description
1 polymer ?
#
loop_
_entity_poly.entity_id
_entity_poly.type
_entity_poly.pdbx_seq_one_letter_code
_entity_poly.pdbx_strand_id
1 'polypeptide(L)'
;MEIPDDVRRFVEEAKRRGYNVNKIAIAKVPFERYYYYENGEYVGEVGEEVALEKNIVMCHDDICILFYNDEPVLVMTRGGGKPGAELGVSKGEG
;
A
#
# COMPACT_ATOMS: atom_id res chain seq x y z
N MET A 1 11.84 8.17 10.79
CA MET A 1 10.53 7.61 11.18
C MET A 1 10.54 6.15 10.81
N GLU A 2 9.94 5.26 11.60
CA GLU A 2 9.84 3.85 11.25
C GLU A 2 8.55 3.54 10.48
N ILE A 3 8.57 2.48 9.68
CA ILE A 3 7.36 1.94 9.03
C ILE A 3 6.58 1.13 10.08
N PRO A 4 5.27 1.37 10.26
CA PRO A 4 4.44 0.58 11.15
C PRO A 4 4.46 -0.93 10.84
N ASP A 5 4.41 -1.78 11.86
CA ASP A 5 4.56 -3.23 11.72
C ASP A 5 3.50 -3.90 10.83
N ASP A 6 2.28 -3.40 10.86
CA ASP A 6 1.20 -3.87 10.00
C ASP A 6 1.49 -3.58 8.52
N VAL A 7 2.01 -2.39 8.22
CA VAL A 7 2.46 -2.03 6.86
C VAL A 7 3.67 -2.87 6.44
N ARG A 8 4.62 -3.13 7.35
CA ARG A 8 5.75 -4.04 7.07
C ARG A 8 5.27 -5.43 6.67
N ARG A 9 4.36 -6.03 7.45
CA ARG A 9 3.77 -7.35 7.15
C ARG A 9 3.04 -7.37 5.80
N PHE A 10 2.34 -6.29 5.46
CA PHE A 10 1.69 -6.16 4.16
C PHE A 10 2.69 -6.16 2.99
N VAL A 11 3.80 -5.43 3.13
CA VAL A 11 4.87 -5.40 2.13
C VAL A 11 5.57 -6.75 2.01
N GLU A 12 5.81 -7.44 3.13
CA GLU A 12 6.35 -8.81 3.13
C GLU A 12 5.43 -9.78 2.40
N GLU A 13 4.12 -9.69 2.63
CA GLU A 13 3.11 -10.50 1.93
C GLU A 13 3.10 -10.21 0.43
N ALA A 14 3.17 -8.93 0.02
CA ALA A 14 3.27 -8.55 -1.38
C ALA A 14 4.51 -9.16 -2.04
N LYS A 15 5.68 -9.08 -1.39
CA LYS A 15 6.93 -9.68 -1.85
C LYS A 15 6.82 -11.20 -1.97
N ARG A 16 6.20 -11.85 -0.98
CA ARG A 16 5.94 -13.30 -0.99
C ARG A 16 5.08 -13.74 -2.17
N ARG A 17 4.16 -12.88 -2.62
CA ARG A 17 3.32 -13.09 -3.81
C ARG A 17 4.00 -12.73 -5.14
N GLY A 18 5.25 -12.27 -5.11
CA GLY A 18 6.04 -11.93 -6.30
C GLY A 18 5.96 -10.47 -6.74
N TYR A 19 5.33 -9.58 -5.96
CA TYR A 19 5.31 -8.16 -6.28
C TYR A 19 6.60 -7.47 -5.84
N ASN A 20 7.26 -6.77 -6.77
CA ASN A 20 8.41 -5.94 -6.45
C ASN A 20 7.96 -4.55 -5.99
N VAL A 21 7.99 -4.32 -4.68
CA VAL A 21 7.50 -3.09 -4.06
C VAL A 21 8.55 -2.55 -3.11
N ASN A 22 8.98 -1.31 -3.37
CA ASN A 22 9.97 -0.60 -2.58
C ASN A 22 9.51 0.80 -2.14
N LYS A 23 8.36 1.25 -2.63
CA LYS A 23 7.77 2.55 -2.30
C LYS A 23 6.57 2.38 -1.39
N ILE A 24 6.48 3.20 -0.35
CA ILE A 24 5.39 3.19 0.62
C ILE A 24 5.01 4.64 0.96
N ALA A 25 3.73 4.95 0.90
CA ALA A 25 3.15 6.22 1.31
C ALA A 25 2.12 5.98 2.42
N ILE A 26 2.31 6.61 3.57
CA ILE A 26 1.39 6.52 4.71
C ILE A 26 0.78 7.89 4.96
N ALA A 27 -0.54 8.01 4.80
CA ALA A 27 -1.25 9.26 4.96
C ALA A 27 -1.05 9.84 6.37
N LYS A 28 -0.77 11.13 6.42
CA LYS A 28 -0.74 11.94 7.64
C LYS A 28 -2.13 12.56 7.83
N VAL A 29 -2.56 12.69 9.07
CA VAL A 29 -3.79 13.43 9.40
C VAL A 29 -3.41 14.88 9.70
N PRO A 30 -4.05 15.89 9.07
CA PRO A 30 -5.07 15.81 8.01
C PRO A 30 -4.48 15.38 6.65
N PHE A 31 -5.31 14.69 5.83
CA PHE A 31 -5.00 13.88 4.63
C PHE A 31 -4.31 14.56 3.43
N GLU A 32 -3.54 15.61 3.64
CA GLU A 32 -2.92 16.39 2.56
C GLU A 32 -1.47 15.97 2.27
N ARG A 33 -0.88 15.16 3.15
CA ARG A 33 0.52 14.72 3.04
C ARG A 33 0.69 13.26 3.42
N TYR A 34 1.74 12.64 2.90
CA TYR A 34 2.13 11.27 3.19
C TYR A 34 3.56 11.23 3.73
N TYR A 35 3.81 10.38 4.72
CA TYR A 35 5.15 9.91 5.03
C TYR A 35 5.58 8.95 3.92
N TYR A 36 6.61 9.34 3.17
CA TYR A 36 7.12 8.58 2.05
C TYR A 36 8.39 7.82 2.42
N TYR A 37 8.42 6.55 2.02
CA TYR A 37 9.52 5.64 2.25
C TYR A 37 9.93 4.99 0.94
N GLU A 38 11.24 4.87 0.75
CA GLU A 38 11.83 4.19 -0.40
C GLU A 38 12.91 3.21 0.08
N ASN A 39 12.86 1.98 -0.41
CA ASN A 39 13.75 0.88 -0.01
C ASN A 39 13.80 0.63 1.52
N GLY A 40 12.72 0.98 2.23
CA GLY A 40 12.61 0.85 3.68
C GLY A 40 13.11 2.05 4.47
N GLU A 41 13.66 3.07 3.82
CA GLU A 41 14.14 4.29 4.45
C GLU A 41 13.13 5.43 4.33
N TYR A 42 13.02 6.25 5.36
CA TYR A 42 12.16 7.44 5.33
C TYR A 42 12.82 8.54 4.48
N VAL A 43 12.13 8.97 3.42
CA VAL A 43 12.64 9.97 2.46
C VAL A 43 12.12 11.37 2.78
N GLY A 44 10.87 11.50 3.23
CA GLY A 44 10.28 12.80 3.55
C GLY A 44 8.75 12.82 3.54
N GLU A 45 8.18 14.02 3.59
CA GLU A 45 6.73 14.24 3.45
C GLU A 45 6.38 14.73 2.04
N VAL A 46 5.56 13.95 1.33
CA VAL A 46 5.08 14.25 -0.05
C VAL A 46 3.60 14.62 -0.04
N GLY A 47 3.14 15.31 -1.08
CA GLY A 47 1.73 15.69 -1.26
C GLY A 47 0.93 14.67 -2.08
N GLU A 48 -0.11 15.14 -2.77
CA GLU A 48 -0.99 14.32 -3.62
C GLU A 48 -0.27 13.71 -4.84
N GLU A 49 0.87 14.24 -5.26
CA GLU A 49 1.65 13.75 -6.40
C GLU A 49 2.07 12.27 -6.26
N VAL A 50 2.10 11.76 -5.03
CA VAL A 50 2.40 10.36 -4.74
C VAL A 50 1.35 9.39 -5.31
N ALA A 51 0.14 9.86 -5.62
CA ALA A 51 -0.91 9.06 -6.26
C ALA A 51 -0.57 8.71 -7.72
N LEU A 52 0.43 9.36 -8.32
CA LEU A 52 0.93 9.06 -9.67
C LEU A 52 2.06 8.01 -9.66
N GLU A 53 2.56 7.63 -8.48
CA GLU A 53 3.62 6.65 -8.34
C GLU A 53 3.11 5.24 -8.66
N LYS A 54 3.96 4.47 -9.35
CA LYS A 54 3.68 3.06 -9.67
C LYS A 54 4.40 2.15 -8.68
N ASN A 55 3.84 0.96 -8.48
CA ASN A 55 4.45 -0.08 -7.65
C ASN A 55 4.67 0.43 -6.22
N ILE A 56 3.60 0.98 -5.65
CA ILE A 56 3.58 1.67 -4.36
C ILE A 56 2.51 1.10 -3.44
N VAL A 57 2.83 0.99 -2.15
CA VAL A 57 1.82 0.79 -1.11
C VAL A 57 1.32 2.15 -0.65
N MET A 58 0.01 2.39 -0.72
CA MET A 58 -0.63 3.56 -0.13
C MET A 58 -1.47 3.12 1.07
N CYS A 59 -1.19 3.69 2.24
CA CYS A 59 -1.92 3.41 3.47
C CYS A 59 -2.63 4.67 3.97
N HIS A 60 -3.93 4.53 4.23
CA HIS A 60 -4.75 5.48 4.98
C HIS A 60 -5.07 4.91 6.37
N ASP A 61 -5.98 5.56 7.11
CA ASP A 61 -6.28 5.26 8.52
C ASP A 61 -6.56 3.77 8.77
N ASP A 62 -7.41 3.17 7.94
CA ASP A 62 -7.92 1.81 8.13
C ASP A 62 -7.59 0.86 6.97
N ILE A 63 -6.88 1.32 5.93
CA ILE A 63 -6.63 0.53 4.72
C ILE A 63 -5.23 0.76 4.15
N CYS A 64 -4.62 -0.31 3.65
CA CYS A 64 -3.44 -0.28 2.81
C CYS A 64 -3.75 -0.96 1.48
N ILE A 65 -3.36 -0.32 0.38
CA ILE A 65 -3.55 -0.81 -0.99
C ILE A 65 -2.18 -0.86 -1.67
N LEU A 66 -1.89 -1.97 -2.33
CA LEU A 66 -0.78 -2.06 -3.27
C LEU A 66 -1.29 -1.74 -4.68
N PHE A 67 -0.74 -0.67 -5.26
CA PHE A 67 -0.89 -0.35 -6.68
C PHE A 67 0.32 -0.88 -7.44
N TYR A 68 0.13 -1.82 -8.35
CA TYR A 68 1.18 -2.42 -9.18
C TYR A 68 0.84 -2.21 -10.65
N ASN A 69 1.72 -1.54 -11.41
CA ASN A 69 1.42 -1.06 -12.77
C ASN A 69 0.07 -0.32 -12.87
N ASP A 70 -0.19 0.59 -11.91
CA ASP A 70 -1.43 1.39 -11.78
C ASP A 70 -2.70 0.61 -11.40
N GLU A 71 -2.61 -0.71 -11.23
CA GLU A 71 -3.74 -1.56 -10.84
C GLU A 71 -3.70 -1.89 -9.33
N PRO A 72 -4.82 -1.81 -8.61
CA PRO A 72 -4.90 -2.27 -7.22
C PRO A 72 -4.87 -3.81 -7.18
N VAL A 73 -3.78 -4.40 -6.70
CA VAL A 73 -3.56 -5.86 -6.74
C VAL A 73 -3.62 -6.53 -5.37
N LEU A 74 -3.53 -5.76 -4.29
CA LEU A 74 -3.62 -6.27 -2.93
C LEU A 74 -4.20 -5.20 -1.99
N VAL A 75 -5.07 -5.62 -1.07
CA VAL A 75 -5.72 -4.74 -0.10
C VAL A 75 -5.65 -5.35 1.29
N MET A 76 -5.44 -4.53 2.30
CA MET A 76 -5.47 -4.93 3.72
C MET A 76 -6.18 -3.87 4.56
N THR A 77 -7.12 -4.30 5.40
CA THR A 77 -7.72 -3.47 6.45
C THR A 77 -6.84 -3.47 7.70
N ARG A 78 -6.49 -2.29 8.21
CA ARG A 78 -5.68 -2.09 9.42
C ARG A 78 -6.58 -2.21 10.66
N GLY A 79 -6.16 -2.96 11.69
CA GLY A 79 -6.86 -3.01 12.98
C GLY A 79 -7.74 -4.24 13.29
N GLY A 80 -7.58 -5.39 12.61
CA GLY A 80 -8.14 -6.67 13.10
C GLY A 80 -8.80 -7.59 12.07
N GLY A 81 -8.85 -7.21 10.79
CA GLY A 81 -9.22 -8.14 9.72
C GLY A 81 -8.02 -8.97 9.27
N LYS A 82 -8.16 -10.29 9.17
CA LYS A 82 -7.21 -11.12 8.40
C LYS A 82 -7.07 -10.52 6.99
N PRO A 83 -5.88 -10.47 6.37
CA PRO A 83 -5.74 -10.03 4.97
C PRO A 83 -6.65 -10.89 4.10
N GLY A 84 -7.76 -10.30 3.66
CA GLY A 84 -8.90 -11.02 3.11
C GLY A 84 -9.56 -10.20 2.03
N ALA A 85 -9.03 -10.32 0.82
CA ALA A 85 -9.76 -10.37 -0.45
C ALA A 85 -8.70 -10.42 -1.57
N GLU A 86 -8.54 -11.58 -2.19
CA GLU A 86 -8.13 -11.58 -3.59
C GLU A 86 -9.26 -10.89 -4.35
N LEU A 87 -8.98 -9.80 -5.07
CA LEU A 87 -9.94 -9.21 -6.00
C LEU A 87 -10.13 -10.23 -7.13
N GLY A 88 -11.10 -11.12 -6.94
CA GLY A 88 -11.53 -12.05 -7.96
C GLY A 88 -12.03 -11.25 -9.15
N VAL A 89 -11.30 -11.33 -10.27
CA VAL A 89 -11.85 -11.00 -11.58
C VAL A 89 -13.08 -11.88 -11.75
N SER A 90 -14.26 -11.29 -11.61
CA SER A 90 -15.50 -11.95 -12.00
C SER A 90 -15.40 -12.22 -13.49
N LYS A 91 -15.10 -13.46 -13.87
CA LYS A 91 -15.38 -13.94 -15.21
C LYS A 91 -16.88 -13.82 -15.39
N GLY A 92 -17.28 -12.96 -16.31
CA GLY A 92 -18.65 -12.92 -16.79
C GLY A 92 -19.02 -14.26 -17.42
N GLU A 93 -20.19 -14.75 -17.04
CA GLU A 93 -21.03 -15.65 -17.80
C GLU A 93 -22.41 -14.97 -17.74
N GLY A 94 -23.11 -14.67 -18.84
CA GLY A 94 -23.31 -15.46 -20.04
C GLY A 94 -24.80 -15.67 -20.16
#